data_AF-G9PPV0-F1
#
_entry.id   AF-G9PPV0-F1
#
_cell.length_a   1.000
_cell.length_b   1.000
_cell.length_c   1.000
_cell.angle_alpha   90.00
_cell.angle_beta   90.00
_cell.angle_gamma   90.00
#
_symmetry.space_group_name_H-M   'P 1'
#
loop_
_entity.id
_entity.type
_entity.pdbx_description
1 polymer ?
#
loop_
_entity_poly.entity_id
_entity_poly.type
_entity_poly.pdbx_seq_one_letter_code
_entity_poly.pdbx_strand_id
1 'polypeptide(L)' 'MRSRAFSRLWSTGEVADCTTGPMDLDHPDVGCLDVDYQIWLQPDSPDHRLEVYTPRDDSSRKVLSLLSARASS' A
#
# COMPACT_ATOMS: atom_id res chain seq x y z
N MET A 1 -2.07 17.56 -15.20
CA MET A 1 -1.82 16.11 -14.99
C MET A 1 -1.13 15.52 -16.23
N ARG A 2 0.21 15.48 -16.27
CA ARG A 2 0.98 14.71 -17.29
C ARG A 2 2.35 14.31 -16.71
N SER A 3 2.41 13.22 -15.95
CA SER A 3 3.67 12.64 -15.49
C SER A 3 4.26 11.77 -16.60
N ARG A 4 5.44 12.16 -17.12
CA ARG A 4 6.17 11.35 -18.11
C ARG A 4 6.57 9.98 -17.56
N ALA A 5 6.87 9.90 -16.26
CA ALA A 5 7.21 8.64 -15.59
C ALA A 5 6.01 7.68 -15.61
N PHE A 6 4.82 8.18 -15.27
CA PHE A 6 3.59 7.40 -15.35
C PHE A 6 3.32 6.92 -16.77
N SER A 7 3.39 7.80 -17.77
CA SER A 7 3.16 7.42 -19.17
C SER A 7 4.12 6.34 -19.67
N ARG A 8 5.39 6.40 -19.24
CA ARG A 8 6.39 5.38 -19.60
C ARG A 8 6.03 4.02 -18.99
N LEU A 9 5.73 3.98 -17.69
CA LEU A 9 5.33 2.74 -17.00
C LEU A 9 4.06 2.12 -17.61
N TRP A 10 3.05 2.96 -17.88
CA TRP A 10 1.80 2.55 -18.51
C TRP A 10 1.98 1.99 -19.91
N SER A 11 2.93 2.53 -20.69
CA SER A 11 3.19 2.04 -22.05
C SER A 11 3.88 0.67 -22.11
N THR A 12 4.42 0.19 -21.00
CA THR A 12 5.24 -1.03 -20.95
C THR A 12 4.67 -2.16 -20.10
N GLY A 13 3.72 -1.86 -19.20
CA GLY A 13 3.24 -2.82 -18.20
C GLY A 13 1.87 -3.39 -18.54
N GLU A 14 1.72 -4.70 -18.42
CA GLU A 14 0.41 -5.32 -18.22
C GLU A 14 -0.08 -4.97 -16.80
N VAL A 15 -1.31 -4.48 -16.70
CA VAL A 15 -1.93 -4.16 -15.40
C VAL A 15 -2.42 -5.48 -14.82
N ALA A 16 -1.66 -6.03 -13.87
CA ALA A 16 -2.06 -7.22 -13.13
C ALA A 16 -2.98 -6.86 -11.96
N ASP A 17 -3.91 -7.76 -11.63
CA ASP A 17 -4.76 -7.65 -10.44
C ASP A 17 -3.97 -8.01 -9.17
N CYS A 18 -3.09 -7.10 -8.78
CA CYS A 18 -2.35 -7.14 -7.53
C CYS A 18 -3.30 -6.83 -6.36
N THR A 19 -4.00 -7.85 -5.88
CA THR A 19 -4.99 -7.74 -4.79
C THR A 19 -4.50 -8.29 -3.46
N THR A 20 -3.40 -9.06 -3.44
CA THR A 20 -2.75 -9.48 -2.20
C THR A 20 -1.27 -9.78 -2.42
N GLY A 21 -0.46 -9.67 -1.36
CA GLY A 21 0.92 -10.11 -1.36
C GLY A 21 1.79 -9.33 -0.37
N PRO A 22 3.09 -9.65 -0.31
CA PRO A 22 4.04 -8.85 0.44
C PRO A 22 4.30 -7.50 -0.24
N MET A 23 4.56 -6.48 0.57
CA MET A 23 5.00 -5.15 0.14
C MET A 23 6.08 -4.65 1.10
N ASP A 24 7.28 -4.45 0.55
CA ASP A 24 8.43 -3.89 1.26
C ASP A 24 8.50 -2.39 0.93
N LEU A 25 8.41 -1.54 1.95
CA LEU A 25 8.36 -0.09 1.80
C LEU A 25 9.54 0.58 2.49
N ASP A 26 10.03 1.65 1.86
CA ASP A 26 10.93 2.60 2.50
C ASP A 26 10.18 3.92 2.71
N HIS A 27 9.59 4.09 3.90
CA HIS A 27 8.77 5.25 4.21
C HIS A 27 9.68 6.43 4.62
N PRO A 28 9.55 7.62 3.99
CA PRO A 28 10.51 8.72 4.14
C PRO A 28 10.70 9.17 5.60
N ASP A 29 9.65 9.12 6.41
CA ASP A 29 9.71 9.61 7.79
C ASP A 29 10.01 8.53 8.85
N VAL A 30 9.68 7.27 8.58
CA VAL A 30 9.70 6.20 9.61
C VAL A 30 10.55 5.00 9.22
N GLY A 31 11.15 5.02 8.02
CA GLY A 31 12.06 4.00 7.51
C GLY A 31 11.34 2.77 6.97
N CYS A 32 12.05 1.64 7.00
CA CYS A 32 11.59 0.39 6.43
C CYS A 32 10.30 -0.13 7.10
N LEU A 33 9.36 -0.57 6.26
CA LEU A 33 8.07 -1.11 6.67
C LEU A 33 7.70 -2.28 5.76
N ASP A 34 7.60 -3.46 6.36
CA ASP A 34 7.26 -4.69 5.66
C ASP A 34 5.85 -5.13 6.02
N VAL A 35 4.96 -5.20 5.02
CA VAL A 35 3.55 -5.52 5.22
C VAL A 35 3.06 -6.58 4.24
N ASP A 36 2.09 -7.37 4.66
CA ASP A 36 1.22 -8.10 3.74
C ASP A 36 0.01 -7.20 3.43
N TYR A 37 -0.20 -6.90 2.15
CA TYR A 37 -1.35 -6.13 1.68
C TYR A 37 -2.45 -7.07 1.20
N GLN A 38 -3.71 -6.65 1.40
CA GLN A 38 -4.91 -7.30 0.90
C GLN A 38 -5.93 -6.25 0.47
N ILE A 39 -6.58 -6.47 -0.67
CA ILE A 39 -7.67 -5.66 -1.19
C ILE A 39 -8.96 -6.46 -1.12
N TRP A 40 -9.95 -5.95 -0.39
CA TRP A 40 -11.29 -6.49 -0.35
C TRP A 40 -12.24 -5.58 -1.12
N LEU A 41 -12.80 -6.10 -2.21
CA LEU A 41 -13.79 -5.40 -3.03
C LEU A 41 -15.17 -5.58 -2.42
N GLN A 42 -15.98 -4.51 -2.38
CA GLN A 42 -17.37 -4.62 -1.95
C GLN A 42 -18.22 -5.19 -3.09
N PRO A 43 -18.91 -6.34 -2.91
CA PRO A 43 -19.64 -7.00 -3.99
C PRO A 43 -20.68 -6.12 -4.69
N ASP A 44 -21.42 -5.32 -3.91
CA ASP A 44 -22.51 -4.46 -4.41
C ASP A 44 -22.07 -3.02 -4.69
N SER A 45 -20.78 -2.71 -4.53
CA SER A 45 -20.24 -1.36 -4.74
C SER A 45 -18.81 -1.44 -5.28
N PRO A 46 -18.64 -1.68 -6.60
CA PRO A 46 -17.33 -1.92 -7.21
C PRO A 46 -16.36 -0.73 -7.06
N ASP A 47 -16.88 0.47 -6.81
CA ASP A 47 -16.07 1.67 -6.58
C ASP A 47 -15.50 1.74 -5.16
N HIS A 48 -15.93 0.86 -4.25
CA HIS A 48 -15.46 0.80 -2.87
C HIS A 48 -14.59 -0.43 -2.65
N ARG A 49 -13.43 -0.20 -2.03
CA ARG A 49 -12.52 -1.25 -1.60
C ARG A 49 -11.95 -0.93 -0.23
N LEU A 50 -11.70 -1.96 0.55
CA LEU A 50 -10.90 -1.90 1.76
C LEU A 50 -9.51 -2.42 1.43
N GLU A 51 -8.48 -1.64 1.74
CA GLU A 51 -7.09 -2.09 1.68
C GLU A 51 -6.59 -2.30 3.10
N VAL A 52 -6.10 -3.50 3.39
CA VAL A 52 -5.58 -3.91 4.70
C VAL A 52 -4.09 -4.16 4.57
N TYR A 53 -3.32 -3.53 5.45
CA TYR A 53 -1.86 -3.67 5.53
C TYR A 53 -1.50 -4.29 6.90
N THR A 54 -1.04 -5.53 6.89
CA THR A 54 -0.68 -6.27 8.11
C THR A 54 0.84 -6.30 8.26
N PRO A 55 1.43 -5.87 9.39
CA PRO A 55 2.87 -5.92 9.56
C PRO A 55 3.38 -7.36 9.58
N ARG A 56 4.44 -7.65 8.81
CA ARG A 56 5.05 -8.99 8.77
C ARG A 56 5.89 -9.30 10.01
N ASP A 57 6.34 -8.28 10.73
CA ASP A 57 7.16 -8.43 11.93
C ASP A 57 6.89 -7.33 12.99
N ASP A 58 7.52 -7.50 14.16
CA ASP A 58 7.38 -6.58 15.29
C ASP A 58 8.00 -5.21 15.03
N SER A 59 9.01 -5.12 14.14
CA SER A 59 9.61 -3.85 13.75
C SER A 59 8.61 -3.01 12.97
N SER A 60 8.02 -3.61 11.95
CA SER A 60 6.97 -3.05 11.09
C SER A 60 5.73 -2.67 11.89
N ARG A 61 5.33 -3.49 12.88
CA ARG A 61 4.23 -3.16 13.80
C ARG A 61 4.48 -1.88 14.60
N LYS A 62 5.71 -1.70 15.10
CA LYS A 62 6.10 -0.48 15.83
C LYS A 62 6.08 0.74 14.92
N VAL A 63 6.62 0.61 13.72
CA VAL A 63 6.62 1.65 12.68
C VAL A 63 5.19 2.09 12.33
N LEU A 64 4.27 1.14 12.11
CA LEU A 64 2.85 1.44 11.85
C LEU A 64 2.18 2.19 13.02
N SER A 65 2.52 1.82 14.25
CA SER A 65 1.98 2.47 15.45
C SER A 65 2.42 3.94 15.56
N LEU A 66 3.65 4.25 15.14
CA LEU A 66 4.14 5.63 15.06
C LEU A 66 3.39 6.43 13.98
N LEU A 67 3.12 5.82 12.82
CA LEU A 67 2.35 6.44 11.74
C LEU A 67 0.90 6.72 12.16
N SER A 68 0.22 5.77 12.81
CA SER A 68 -1.18 5.96 13.23
C SER A 68 -1.34 7.07 14.29
N ALA A 69 -0.36 7.20 15.19
CA ALA A 69 -0.35 8.26 16.18
C ALA A 69 -0.24 9.66 15.53
N ARG A 70 0.56 9.79 14.46
CA ARG A 70 0.71 11.04 13.69
C ARG A 70 -0.53 11.40 12.87
N ALA A 71 -1.25 10.40 12.35
CA ALA A 71 -2.47 10.64 11.59
C ALA A 71 -3.65 11.15 12.46
N SER A 72 -3.53 11.01 13.79
CA SER A 72 -4.59 11.35 14.75
C SER A 72 -4.40 12.73 15.42
N SER A 73 -3.37 13.50 15.03
CA SER A 73 -3.04 14.83 15.54
C SER A 73 -3.36 15.93 14.54
#